data_AF-A0A9D5U6B7-F1
#
_entry.id   AF-A0A9D5U6B7-F1
#
_cell.length_a   1.000
_cell.length_b   1.000
_cell.length_c   1.000
_cell.angle_alpha   90.00
_cell.angle_beta   90.00
_cell.angle_gamma   90.00
#
_symmetry.space_group_name_H-M   'P 1'
#
loop_
_entity.id
_entity.type
_entity.pdbx_description
1 polymer ?
#
loop_
_entity_poly.entity_id
_entity_poly.type
_entity_poly.pdbx_seq_one_letter_code
_entity_poly.pdbx_strand_id
1 'polypeptide(L)'
;MLDARRFRCYILTRFIAVHPALGGRIVKGNHWPLAALVLALCVLSACTSSDRMMLIQHNQESLDSDLSKTQARLAQLDRDKAQMEARLEELGQRLSALESNLDAQRKDQARLLERLGQVEVTVRENLKSSQAQMKESLDKSFVEARTQSESDLRALSADVQRLSANQEALVGQLNKRLEAMQKDLQRFDREIEKVYTEVPKMLERAVGGGASAPAASGGKTYTVQPGDTLSGIARDHGVTVEALREVNGMTPGSVLQAGRELKIP
;
A
#
# COMPACT_ATOMS: atom_id res chain seq x y z
N MET A 1 -43.58 -60.50 -69.36
CA MET A 1 -44.09 -60.72 -70.73
C MET A 1 -43.93 -62.18 -71.20
N LEU A 2 -44.48 -63.17 -70.47
CA LEU A 2 -44.44 -64.60 -70.86
C LEU A 2 -45.79 -65.15 -71.32
N ASP A 3 -46.89 -64.39 -71.23
CA ASP A 3 -48.25 -64.88 -71.55
C ASP A 3 -48.62 -64.84 -73.04
N ALA A 4 -48.04 -63.95 -73.84
CA ALA A 4 -48.37 -63.84 -75.26
C ALA A 4 -47.88 -65.05 -76.10
N ARG A 5 -46.82 -65.74 -75.64
CA ARG A 5 -46.22 -66.89 -76.32
C ARG A 5 -47.07 -68.16 -76.20
N ARG A 6 -47.76 -68.35 -75.07
CA ARG A 6 -48.71 -69.48 -74.89
C ARG A 6 -49.96 -69.31 -75.75
N PHE A 7 -50.48 -68.09 -75.90
CA PHE A 7 -51.71 -67.84 -76.65
C PHE A 7 -51.56 -68.08 -78.16
N ARG A 8 -50.42 -67.68 -78.76
CA ARG A 8 -50.19 -67.84 -80.21
C ARG A 8 -49.87 -69.28 -80.62
N CYS A 9 -49.14 -70.04 -79.80
CA CYS A 9 -48.98 -71.48 -80.03
C CYS A 9 -50.30 -72.23 -79.88
N TYR A 10 -51.14 -71.89 -78.89
CA TYR A 10 -52.44 -72.54 -78.69
C TYR A 10 -53.39 -72.36 -79.89
N ILE A 11 -53.44 -71.18 -80.51
CA ILE A 11 -54.30 -70.93 -81.68
C ILE A 11 -53.83 -71.72 -82.91
N LEU A 12 -52.51 -71.83 -83.14
CA LEU A 12 -51.95 -72.61 -84.26
C LEU A 12 -52.16 -74.12 -84.09
N THR A 13 -52.04 -74.65 -82.87
CA THR A 13 -52.33 -76.06 -82.60
C THR A 13 -53.83 -76.36 -82.73
N ARG A 14 -54.71 -75.43 -82.33
CA ARG A 14 -56.17 -75.60 -82.48
C ARG A 14 -56.66 -75.46 -83.91
N PHE A 15 -56.02 -74.64 -84.75
CA PHE A 15 -56.40 -74.49 -86.16
C PHE A 15 -56.09 -75.75 -86.99
N ILE A 16 -54.97 -76.42 -86.70
CA ILE A 16 -54.61 -77.72 -87.32
C ILE A 16 -55.50 -78.86 -86.80
N ALA A 17 -55.96 -78.80 -85.54
CA ALA A 17 -56.84 -79.80 -84.94
C ALA A 17 -58.32 -79.72 -85.38
N VAL A 18 -58.78 -78.57 -85.92
CA VAL A 18 -60.20 -78.34 -86.27
C VAL A 18 -60.52 -78.65 -87.76
N HIS A 19 -59.53 -78.98 -88.59
CA HIS A 19 -59.74 -79.41 -89.99
C HIS A 19 -59.06 -80.76 -90.31
N PRO A 20 -59.66 -81.91 -89.99
CA PRO A 20 -59.15 -83.23 -90.43
C PRO A 20 -59.58 -83.63 -91.85
N ALA A 21 -60.25 -82.74 -92.60
CA ALA A 21 -60.92 -83.06 -93.87
C ALA A 21 -60.12 -82.71 -95.15
N LEU A 22 -58.80 -82.96 -95.15
CA LEU A 22 -58.00 -83.02 -96.40
C LEU A 22 -57.27 -84.36 -96.55
N GLY A 23 -57.81 -85.41 -95.93
CA GLY A 23 -57.55 -86.79 -96.33
C GLY A 23 -58.58 -87.25 -97.36
N GLY A 24 -58.19 -87.29 -98.63
CA GLY A 24 -58.87 -88.12 -99.63
C GLY A 24 -59.39 -87.43 -100.89
N ARG A 25 -58.50 -87.16 -101.85
CA ARG A 25 -58.65 -87.64 -103.24
C ARG A 25 -57.38 -87.38 -104.04
N ILE A 26 -56.78 -88.48 -104.50
CA ILE A 26 -55.71 -88.49 -105.49
C ILE A 26 -56.30 -87.94 -106.80
N VAL A 27 -55.86 -86.75 -107.20
CA VAL A 27 -55.99 -86.24 -108.57
C VAL A 27 -54.59 -85.91 -109.06
N LYS A 28 -54.25 -86.45 -110.23
CA LYS A 28 -52.97 -86.33 -110.92
C LYS A 28 -52.53 -84.87 -111.03
N GLY A 29 -51.31 -84.59 -110.58
CA GLY A 29 -50.63 -83.29 -110.75
C GLY A 29 -49.91 -82.87 -109.47
N ASN A 30 -48.61 -83.16 -109.39
CA ASN A 30 -47.64 -82.61 -108.42
C ASN A 30 -47.93 -81.09 -108.24
N HIS A 31 -47.99 -80.46 -107.06
CA HIS A 31 -46.86 -79.90 -106.29
C HIS A 31 -47.26 -79.46 -104.85
N TRP A 32 -48.43 -79.88 -104.33
CA TRP A 32 -49.06 -79.24 -103.15
C TRP A 32 -48.46 -79.52 -101.75
N PRO A 33 -47.91 -80.70 -101.39
CA PRO A 33 -47.43 -80.95 -100.02
C PRO A 33 -46.13 -80.20 -99.68
N LEU A 34 -45.31 -79.89 -100.70
CA LEU A 34 -44.11 -79.08 -100.51
C LEU A 34 -44.44 -77.61 -100.25
N ALA A 35 -45.48 -77.07 -100.89
CA ALA A 35 -45.91 -75.68 -100.68
C ALA A 35 -46.40 -75.43 -99.24
N ALA A 36 -47.18 -76.37 -98.68
CA ALA A 36 -47.66 -76.27 -97.30
C ALA A 36 -46.51 -76.39 -96.26
N LEU A 37 -45.54 -77.27 -96.53
CA LEU A 37 -44.38 -77.49 -95.66
C LEU A 37 -43.39 -76.31 -95.71
N VAL A 38 -43.20 -75.72 -96.90
CA VAL A 38 -42.43 -74.47 -97.09
C VAL A 38 -43.09 -73.29 -96.37
N LEU A 39 -44.42 -73.15 -96.46
CA LEU A 39 -45.15 -72.10 -95.72
C LEU A 39 -45.02 -72.26 -94.21
N ALA A 40 -45.13 -73.48 -93.68
CA ALA A 40 -44.96 -73.76 -92.25
C ALA A 40 -43.52 -73.48 -91.77
N LEU A 41 -42.51 -73.88 -92.54
CA LEU A 41 -41.10 -73.56 -92.25
C LEU A 41 -40.82 -72.05 -92.35
N CYS A 42 -41.43 -71.34 -93.30
CA CYS A 42 -41.35 -69.88 -93.41
C CYS A 42 -41.98 -69.19 -92.20
N VAL A 43 -43.13 -69.65 -91.71
CA VAL A 43 -43.78 -69.07 -90.52
C VAL A 43 -42.98 -69.35 -89.24
N LEU A 44 -42.44 -70.56 -89.06
CA LEU A 44 -41.55 -70.86 -87.92
C LEU A 44 -40.25 -70.06 -87.97
N SER A 45 -39.65 -69.92 -89.16
CA SER A 45 -38.46 -69.08 -89.38
C SER A 45 -38.75 -67.60 -89.10
N ALA A 46 -39.90 -67.08 -89.53
CA ALA A 46 -40.33 -65.71 -89.26
C ALA A 46 -40.64 -65.47 -87.76
N CYS A 47 -41.28 -66.43 -87.08
CA CYS A 47 -41.60 -66.34 -85.66
C CYS A 47 -40.33 -66.39 -84.80
N THR A 48 -39.38 -67.29 -85.13
CA THR A 48 -38.08 -67.37 -84.44
C THR A 48 -37.20 -66.14 -84.72
N SER A 49 -37.28 -65.53 -85.91
CA SER A 49 -36.61 -64.26 -86.23
C SER A 49 -37.18 -63.08 -85.42
N SER A 50 -38.51 -62.98 -85.30
CA SER A 50 -39.17 -61.91 -84.54
C SER A 50 -38.96 -62.02 -83.03
N ASP A 51 -39.01 -63.24 -82.47
CA ASP A 51 -38.71 -63.47 -81.04
C ASP A 51 -37.23 -63.21 -80.72
N ARG A 52 -36.30 -63.54 -81.64
CA ARG A 52 -34.88 -63.20 -81.51
C ARG A 52 -34.66 -61.69 -81.57
N MET A 53 -35.34 -60.98 -82.48
CA MET A 53 -35.28 -59.52 -82.57
C MET A 53 -35.77 -58.83 -81.30
N MET A 54 -36.92 -59.24 -80.74
CA MET A 54 -37.41 -58.65 -79.49
C MET A 54 -36.51 -58.95 -78.28
N LEU A 55 -35.87 -60.12 -78.23
CA LEU A 55 -34.94 -60.43 -77.14
C LEU A 55 -33.65 -59.62 -77.25
N ILE A 56 -33.15 -59.40 -78.48
CA ILE A 56 -31.99 -58.54 -78.74
C ILE A 56 -32.34 -57.10 -78.38
N GLN A 57 -33.50 -56.61 -78.78
CA GLN A 57 -33.93 -55.24 -78.50
C GLN A 57 -34.15 -55.01 -77.00
N HIS A 58 -34.78 -55.93 -76.27
CA HIS A 58 -34.95 -55.83 -74.82
C HIS A 58 -33.60 -55.88 -74.07
N ASN A 59 -32.69 -56.74 -74.50
CA ASN A 59 -31.34 -56.79 -73.92
C ASN A 59 -30.55 -55.51 -74.22
N GLN A 60 -30.68 -54.95 -75.42
CA GLN A 60 -30.08 -53.66 -75.79
C GLN A 60 -30.64 -52.53 -74.92
N GLU A 61 -31.97 -52.41 -74.77
CA GLU A 61 -32.61 -51.41 -73.92
C GLU A 61 -32.20 -51.55 -72.43
N SER A 62 -32.05 -52.78 -71.92
CA SER A 62 -31.56 -53.03 -70.56
C SER A 62 -30.09 -52.62 -70.39
N LEU A 63 -29.23 -52.95 -71.36
CA LEU A 63 -27.82 -52.54 -71.39
C LEU A 63 -27.68 -51.03 -71.47
N ASP A 64 -28.49 -50.36 -72.29
CA ASP A 64 -28.50 -48.90 -72.42
C ASP A 64 -28.99 -48.22 -71.14
N SER A 65 -29.99 -48.80 -70.46
CA SER A 65 -30.46 -48.32 -69.15
C SER A 65 -29.37 -48.43 -68.08
N ASP A 66 -28.66 -49.56 -68.01
CA ASP A 66 -27.59 -49.75 -67.05
C ASP A 66 -26.35 -48.92 -67.38
N LEU A 67 -26.03 -48.75 -68.66
CA LEU A 67 -24.99 -47.81 -69.11
C LEU A 67 -25.33 -46.38 -68.71
N SER A 68 -26.57 -45.93 -68.90
CA SER A 68 -27.03 -44.61 -68.47
C SER A 68 -26.92 -44.42 -66.95
N LYS A 69 -27.32 -45.42 -66.16
CA LYS A 69 -27.17 -45.39 -64.69
C LYS A 69 -25.71 -45.32 -64.26
N THR A 70 -24.83 -46.10 -64.90
CA THR A 70 -23.39 -46.08 -64.59
C THR A 70 -22.74 -44.75 -64.97
N GLN A 71 -23.10 -44.16 -66.11
CA GLN A 71 -22.67 -42.82 -66.51
C GLN A 71 -23.15 -41.75 -65.53
N ALA A 72 -24.40 -41.81 -65.08
CA ALA A 72 -24.92 -40.89 -64.06
C ALA A 72 -24.19 -41.04 -62.71
N ARG A 73 -23.85 -42.27 -62.31
CA ARG A 73 -23.05 -42.53 -61.10
C ARG A 73 -21.62 -42.01 -61.24
N LEU A 74 -20.98 -42.18 -62.40
CA LEU A 74 -19.65 -41.64 -62.67
C LEU A 74 -19.66 -40.11 -62.56
N ALA A 75 -20.63 -39.45 -63.22
CA ALA A 75 -20.78 -38.00 -63.15
C ALA A 75 -21.09 -37.49 -61.73
N GLN A 76 -21.76 -38.29 -60.90
CA GLN A 76 -21.94 -37.97 -59.49
C GLN A 76 -20.61 -38.07 -58.71
N LEU A 77 -19.86 -39.16 -58.89
CA LEU A 77 -18.55 -39.33 -58.25
C LEU A 77 -17.55 -38.25 -58.67
N ASP A 78 -17.57 -37.80 -59.92
CA ASP A 78 -16.71 -36.70 -60.39
C ASP A 78 -17.08 -35.38 -59.71
N ARG A 79 -18.38 -35.11 -59.51
CA ARG A 79 -18.83 -33.93 -58.75
C ARG A 79 -18.44 -34.02 -57.28
N ASP A 80 -18.61 -35.18 -56.66
CA ASP A 80 -18.26 -35.40 -55.25
C ASP A 80 -16.73 -35.28 -55.06
N LYS A 81 -15.93 -35.81 -55.99
CA LYS A 81 -14.47 -35.66 -56.00
C LYS A 81 -14.08 -34.19 -56.11
N ALA A 82 -14.65 -33.44 -57.04
CA ALA A 82 -14.36 -32.01 -57.19
C ALA A 82 -14.75 -31.20 -55.93
N GLN A 83 -15.87 -31.54 -55.28
CA GLN A 83 -16.25 -30.93 -54.00
C GLN A 83 -15.27 -31.26 -52.88
N MET A 84 -14.77 -32.50 -52.82
CA MET A 84 -13.77 -32.90 -51.83
C MET A 84 -12.43 -32.20 -52.07
N GLU A 85 -11.98 -32.08 -53.33
CA GLU A 85 -10.76 -31.34 -53.67
C GLU A 85 -10.85 -29.87 -53.27
N ALA A 86 -11.98 -29.21 -53.56
CA ALA A 86 -12.22 -27.83 -53.12
C ALA A 86 -12.22 -27.67 -51.58
N ARG A 87 -12.82 -28.64 -50.86
CA ARG A 87 -12.78 -28.65 -49.39
C ARG A 87 -11.38 -28.85 -48.83
N LEU A 88 -10.56 -29.69 -49.46
CA LEU A 88 -9.17 -29.88 -49.06
C LEU A 88 -8.34 -28.62 -49.28
N GLU A 89 -8.56 -27.90 -50.39
CA GLU A 89 -7.92 -26.60 -50.62
C GLU A 89 -8.34 -25.56 -49.57
N GLU A 90 -9.63 -25.47 -49.25
CA GLU A 90 -10.14 -24.57 -48.21
C GLU A 90 -9.54 -24.89 -46.83
N LEU A 91 -9.48 -26.17 -46.46
CA LEU A 91 -8.84 -26.61 -45.22
C LEU A 91 -7.34 -26.31 -45.20
N GLY A 92 -6.64 -26.48 -46.33
CA GLY A 92 -5.24 -26.11 -46.47
C GLY A 92 -5.00 -24.62 -46.25
N GLN A 93 -5.86 -23.77 -46.82
CA GLN A 93 -5.81 -22.31 -46.60
C GLN A 93 -6.11 -21.92 -45.15
N ARG A 94 -7.05 -22.60 -44.49
CA ARG A 94 -7.35 -22.37 -43.07
C ARG A 94 -6.20 -22.79 -42.16
N LEU A 95 -5.56 -23.92 -42.45
CA LEU A 95 -4.41 -24.40 -41.69
C LEU A 95 -3.23 -23.42 -41.81
N SER A 96 -2.90 -22.96 -43.01
CA SER A 96 -1.82 -21.98 -43.18
C SER A 96 -2.11 -20.64 -42.50
N ALA A 97 -3.37 -20.19 -42.50
CA ALA A 97 -3.79 -19.00 -41.75
C ALA A 97 -3.66 -19.21 -40.23
N LEU A 98 -4.03 -20.38 -39.71
CA LEU A 98 -3.88 -20.71 -38.29
C LEU A 98 -2.40 -20.80 -37.88
N GLU A 99 -1.55 -21.42 -38.71
CA GLU A 99 -0.10 -21.49 -38.47
C GLU A 99 0.51 -20.09 -38.40
N SER A 100 0.18 -19.21 -39.36
CA SER A 100 0.62 -17.81 -39.36
C SER A 100 0.19 -17.05 -38.10
N ASN A 101 -1.07 -17.23 -37.67
CA ASN A 101 -1.58 -16.61 -36.44
C ASN A 101 -0.85 -17.13 -35.20
N LEU A 102 -0.56 -18.43 -35.13
CA LEU A 102 0.13 -19.05 -34.01
C LEU A 102 1.59 -18.59 -33.94
N ASP A 103 2.25 -18.41 -35.08
CA ASP A 103 3.59 -17.82 -35.15
C ASP A 103 3.61 -16.34 -34.76
N ALA A 104 2.59 -15.58 -35.14
CA ALA A 104 2.43 -14.19 -34.67
C ALA A 104 2.27 -14.14 -33.14
N GLN A 105 1.41 -14.99 -32.57
CA GLN A 105 1.25 -15.09 -31.11
C GLN A 105 2.54 -15.49 -30.39
N ARG A 106 3.30 -16.45 -30.93
CA ARG A 106 4.61 -16.84 -30.38
C ARG A 106 5.60 -15.68 -30.37
N LYS A 107 5.65 -14.88 -31.45
CA LYS A 107 6.50 -13.68 -31.53
C LYS A 107 6.07 -12.62 -30.52
N ASP A 108 4.77 -12.38 -30.37
CA ASP A 108 4.25 -11.42 -29.41
C ASP A 108 4.52 -11.86 -27.97
N GLN A 109 4.38 -13.16 -27.67
CA GLN A 109 4.75 -13.72 -26.37
C GLN A 109 6.25 -13.54 -26.06
N ALA A 110 7.13 -13.76 -27.05
CA ALA A 110 8.56 -13.53 -26.90
C ALA A 110 8.88 -12.06 -26.60
N ARG A 111 8.24 -11.12 -27.30
CA ARG A 111 8.38 -9.67 -27.03
C ARG A 111 7.90 -9.29 -25.63
N LEU A 112 6.80 -9.88 -25.16
CA LEU A 112 6.29 -9.64 -23.81
C LEU A 112 7.26 -10.14 -22.75
N LEU A 113 7.84 -11.33 -22.93
CA LEU A 113 8.84 -11.86 -22.01
C LEU A 113 10.10 -10.99 -21.96
N GLU A 114 10.56 -10.48 -23.11
CA GLU A 114 11.68 -9.54 -23.15
C GLU A 114 11.36 -8.24 -22.41
N ARG A 115 10.17 -7.66 -22.63
CA ARG A 115 9.73 -6.45 -21.92
C ARG A 115 9.59 -6.69 -20.41
N LEU A 116 9.06 -7.84 -20.00
CA LEU A 116 8.98 -8.22 -18.59
C LEU A 116 10.38 -8.32 -17.97
N GLY A 117 11.34 -8.94 -18.67
CA GLY A 117 12.73 -8.98 -18.23
C GLY A 117 13.35 -7.59 -18.05
N GLN A 118 13.11 -6.66 -18.99
CA GLN A 118 13.59 -5.27 -18.89
C GLN A 118 12.94 -4.52 -17.71
N VAL A 119 11.64 -4.73 -17.47
CA VAL A 119 10.93 -4.13 -16.33
C VAL A 119 11.47 -4.68 -15.02
N GLU A 120 11.68 -6.00 -14.91
CA GLU A 120 12.25 -6.62 -13.70
C GLU A 120 13.65 -6.08 -13.38
N VAL A 121 14.51 -5.92 -14.39
CA VAL A 121 15.84 -5.32 -14.21
C VAL A 121 15.73 -3.88 -13.76
N THR A 122 14.93 -3.06 -14.43
CA THR A 122 14.70 -1.66 -14.08
C THR A 122 14.17 -1.50 -12.67
N VAL A 123 13.17 -2.29 -12.28
CA VAL A 123 12.58 -2.26 -10.92
C VAL A 123 13.62 -2.66 -9.87
N ARG A 124 14.42 -3.69 -10.14
CA ARG A 124 15.49 -4.14 -9.23
C ARG A 124 16.55 -3.06 -9.03
N GLU A 125 16.96 -2.39 -10.11
CA GLU A 125 17.96 -1.32 -10.05
C GLU A 125 17.41 -0.09 -9.33
N ASN A 126 16.18 0.33 -9.62
CA ASN A 126 15.51 1.43 -8.93
C ASN A 126 15.32 1.15 -7.44
N LEU A 127 14.99 -0.09 -7.07
CA LEU A 127 14.87 -0.48 -5.66
C LEU A 127 16.23 -0.41 -4.96
N LYS A 128 17.30 -0.91 -5.58
CA LYS A 128 18.66 -0.84 -5.03
C LYS A 128 19.13 0.60 -4.86
N SER A 129 18.92 1.46 -5.86
CA SER A 129 19.34 2.86 -5.79
C SER A 129 18.54 3.63 -4.75
N SER A 130 17.22 3.41 -4.66
CA SER A 130 16.36 4.01 -3.65
C SER A 130 16.76 3.57 -2.22
N GLN A 131 17.05 2.29 -2.02
CA GLN A 131 17.55 1.78 -0.73
C GLN A 131 18.90 2.40 -0.35
N ALA A 132 19.82 2.52 -1.30
CA ALA A 132 21.13 3.14 -1.07
C ALA A 132 20.99 4.63 -0.70
N GLN A 133 20.15 5.38 -1.43
CA GLN A 133 19.86 6.78 -1.13
C GLN A 133 19.24 6.96 0.24
N MET A 134 18.29 6.10 0.62
CA MET A 134 17.65 6.16 1.94
C MET A 134 18.67 5.90 3.06
N LYS A 135 19.54 4.90 2.88
CA LYS A 135 20.62 4.61 3.83
C LYS A 135 21.60 5.79 3.96
N GLU A 136 22.03 6.35 2.84
CA GLU A 136 22.95 7.50 2.84
C GLU A 136 22.32 8.73 3.50
N SER A 137 21.04 9.01 3.24
CA SER A 137 20.31 10.11 3.88
C SER A 137 20.19 9.91 5.39
N LEU A 138 19.92 8.68 5.84
CA LEU A 138 19.88 8.34 7.26
C LEU A 138 21.25 8.53 7.91
N ASP A 139 22.30 7.96 7.32
CA ASP A 139 23.67 8.08 7.84
C ASP A 139 24.10 9.54 7.97
N LYS A 140 23.82 10.38 6.96
CA LYS A 140 24.06 11.84 7.03
C LYS A 140 23.30 12.50 8.17
N SER A 141 21.99 12.24 8.29
CA SER A 141 21.17 12.84 9.34
C SER A 141 21.64 12.45 10.75
N PHE A 142 22.11 11.21 10.94
CA PHE A 142 22.66 10.76 12.22
C PHE A 142 23.98 11.43 12.54
N VAL A 143 24.88 11.55 11.57
CA VAL A 143 26.16 12.25 11.75
C VAL A 143 25.92 13.72 12.06
N GLU A 144 25.07 14.40 11.29
CA GLU A 144 24.71 15.80 11.51
C GLU A 144 24.12 16.02 12.90
N ALA A 145 23.11 15.22 13.30
CA ALA A 145 22.49 15.32 14.62
C ALA A 145 23.51 15.09 15.76
N ARG A 146 24.42 14.13 15.59
CA ARG A 146 25.49 13.89 16.57
C ARG A 146 26.46 15.05 16.64
N THR A 147 26.90 15.59 15.51
CA THR A 147 27.82 16.74 15.49
C THR A 147 27.18 17.99 16.10
N GLN A 148 25.89 18.20 15.85
CA GLN A 148 25.13 19.30 16.44
C GLN A 148 25.08 19.14 17.96
N SER A 149 24.68 17.96 18.45
CA SER A 149 24.63 17.67 19.89
C SER A 149 25.98 17.82 20.57
N GLU A 150 27.07 17.36 19.95
CA GLU A 150 28.43 17.55 20.46
C GLU A 150 28.83 19.04 20.52
N SER A 151 28.43 19.84 19.53
CA SER A 151 28.67 21.29 19.53
C SER A 151 27.88 22.01 20.63
N ASP A 152 26.61 21.62 20.83
CA ASP A 152 25.74 22.20 21.85
C ASP A 152 26.26 21.86 23.26
N LEU A 153 26.72 20.63 23.47
CA LEU A 153 27.37 20.21 24.73
C LEU A 153 28.66 20.99 24.99
N ARG A 154 29.46 21.28 23.97
CA ARG A 154 30.66 22.12 24.10
C ARG A 154 30.30 23.56 24.46
N ALA A 155 29.27 24.12 23.83
CA ALA A 155 28.78 25.46 24.15
C ALA A 155 28.28 25.54 25.60
N LEU A 156 27.47 24.57 26.02
CA LEU A 156 26.95 24.49 27.39
C LEU A 156 28.08 24.33 28.41
N SER A 157 29.09 23.50 28.12
CA SER A 157 30.28 23.36 28.96
C SER A 157 31.04 24.69 29.11
N ALA A 158 31.17 25.46 28.04
CA ALA A 158 31.82 26.77 28.08
C ALA A 158 31.01 27.77 28.92
N ASP A 159 29.68 27.75 28.82
CA ASP A 159 28.82 28.62 29.61
C ASP A 159 28.84 28.25 31.11
N VAL A 160 28.88 26.96 31.44
CA VAL A 160 29.08 26.51 32.83
C VAL A 160 30.42 27.01 33.40
N GLN A 161 31.51 26.94 32.62
CA GLN A 161 32.81 27.46 33.05
C GLN A 161 32.80 28.98 33.25
N ARG A 162 32.09 29.72 32.39
CA ARG A 162 31.91 31.17 32.57
C ARG A 162 31.13 31.49 33.83
N LEU A 163 30.06 30.75 34.10
CA LEU A 163 29.26 30.90 35.31
C LEU A 163 30.07 30.58 36.57
N SER A 164 30.88 29.52 36.56
CA SER A 164 31.74 29.19 37.70
C SER A 164 32.79 30.27 37.95
N ALA A 165 33.45 30.77 36.90
CA ALA A 165 34.41 31.86 37.01
C ALA A 165 33.76 33.15 37.56
N ASN A 166 32.54 33.47 37.11
CA ASN A 166 31.77 34.60 37.63
C ASN A 166 31.40 34.41 39.11
N GLN A 167 31.02 33.20 39.52
CA GLN A 167 30.74 32.87 40.92
C GLN A 167 32.00 33.03 41.79
N GLU A 168 33.14 32.53 41.35
CA GLU A 168 34.42 32.69 42.06
C GLU A 168 34.82 34.17 42.20
N ALA A 169 34.66 34.95 41.13
CA ALA A 169 34.90 36.39 41.16
C ALA A 169 33.99 37.12 42.17
N LEU A 170 32.70 36.76 42.20
CA LEU A 170 31.73 37.33 43.14
C LEU A 170 32.08 36.97 44.59
N VAL A 171 32.41 35.71 44.86
CA VAL A 171 32.85 35.27 46.20
C VAL A 171 34.12 36.01 46.61
N GLY A 172 35.08 36.18 45.71
CA GLY A 172 36.28 36.97 45.96
C GLY A 172 35.99 38.44 46.28
N GLN A 173 35.05 39.06 45.58
CA GLN A 173 34.61 40.44 45.88
C GLN A 173 33.93 40.53 47.25
N LEU A 174 33.08 39.58 47.60
CA LEU A 174 32.41 39.53 48.90
C LEU A 174 33.40 39.37 50.05
N ASN A 175 34.38 38.46 49.91
CA ASN A 175 35.43 38.29 50.92
C ASN A 175 36.25 39.56 51.14
N LYS A 176 36.65 40.25 50.06
CA LYS A 176 37.36 41.54 50.18
C LYS A 176 36.52 42.59 50.91
N ARG A 177 35.22 42.65 50.64
CA ARG A 177 34.31 43.58 51.33
C ARG A 177 34.13 43.22 52.80
N LEU A 178 34.06 41.92 53.11
CA LEU A 178 34.01 41.41 54.48
C LEU A 178 35.28 41.79 55.26
N GLU A 179 36.45 41.57 54.67
CA GLU A 179 37.75 41.92 55.27
C GLU A 179 37.87 43.43 55.52
N ALA A 180 37.44 44.27 54.56
CA ALA A 180 37.42 45.71 54.72
C ALA A 180 36.51 46.13 55.89
N MET A 181 35.30 45.56 55.96
CA MET A 181 34.35 45.83 57.04
C MET A 181 34.86 45.34 58.40
N GLN A 182 35.52 44.19 58.47
CA GLN A 182 36.16 43.69 59.69
C GLN A 182 37.28 44.62 60.16
N LYS A 183 38.07 45.15 59.24
CA LYS A 183 39.15 46.11 59.55
C LYS A 183 38.59 47.43 60.07
N ASP A 184 37.46 47.88 59.50
CA ASP A 184 36.75 49.06 59.98
C ASP A 184 36.18 48.83 61.39
N LEU A 185 35.60 47.66 61.67
CA LEU A 185 35.16 47.30 63.03
C LEU A 185 36.32 47.31 64.03
N GLN A 186 37.46 46.70 63.70
CA GLN A 186 38.66 46.75 64.54
C GLN A 186 39.22 48.17 64.72
N ARG A 187 38.98 49.05 63.75
CA ARG A 187 39.33 50.47 63.88
C ARG A 187 38.39 51.15 64.86
N PHE A 188 37.08 50.93 64.75
CA PHE A 188 36.10 51.45 65.69
C PHE A 188 36.36 50.96 67.11
N ASP A 189 36.66 49.68 67.31
CA ASP A 189 37.00 49.14 68.63
C ASP A 189 38.18 49.89 69.27
N ARG A 190 39.24 50.17 68.50
CA ARG A 190 40.39 50.97 68.96
C ARG A 190 40.02 52.42 69.27
N GLU A 191 39.14 53.03 68.48
CA GLU A 191 38.65 54.39 68.75
C GLU A 191 37.79 54.43 70.02
N ILE A 192 36.93 53.43 70.22
CA ILE A 192 36.13 53.24 71.42
C ILE A 192 37.06 53.09 72.64
N GLU A 193 38.07 52.22 72.57
CA GLU A 193 39.03 51.99 73.66
C GLU A 193 39.78 53.28 74.05
N LYS A 194 40.14 54.12 73.06
CA LYS A 194 40.69 55.47 73.31
C LYS A 194 39.69 56.37 74.03
N VAL A 195 38.43 56.38 73.61
CA VAL A 195 37.39 57.18 74.27
C VAL A 195 37.19 56.72 75.72
N TYR A 196 37.08 55.41 75.96
CA TYR A 196 36.93 54.84 77.31
C TYR A 196 38.14 55.12 78.21
N THR A 197 39.35 55.25 77.68
CA THR A 197 40.54 55.57 78.47
C THR A 197 40.75 57.07 78.69
N GLU A 198 40.32 57.93 77.76
CA GLU A 198 40.46 59.38 77.88
C GLU A 198 39.31 60.06 78.64
N VAL A 199 38.08 59.54 78.56
CA VAL A 199 36.94 60.12 79.31
C VAL A 199 37.17 60.14 80.83
N PRO A 200 37.69 59.08 81.48
CA PRO A 200 38.02 59.13 82.91
C PRO A 200 39.11 60.15 83.23
N LYS A 201 40.14 60.29 82.38
CA LYS A 201 41.20 61.28 82.57
C LYS A 201 40.68 62.72 82.42
N MET A 202 39.77 62.94 81.50
CA MET A 202 39.06 64.22 81.32
C MET A 202 38.16 64.50 82.54
N LEU A 203 37.50 63.47 83.07
CA LEU A 203 36.66 63.58 84.26
C LEU A 203 37.50 63.82 85.53
N GLU A 204 38.64 63.16 85.71
CA GLU A 204 39.59 63.42 86.81
C GLU A 204 40.14 64.85 86.75
N ARG A 205 40.42 65.38 85.54
CA ARG A 205 40.79 66.79 85.36
C ARG A 205 39.64 67.75 85.69
N ALA A 206 38.40 67.36 85.41
CA ALA A 206 37.21 68.16 85.73
C ALA A 206 36.79 68.06 87.21
N VAL A 207 37.11 66.95 87.89
CA VAL A 207 36.72 66.65 89.29
C VAL A 207 37.83 66.97 90.29
N GLY A 208 38.98 67.49 89.84
CA GLY A 208 40.04 68.06 90.69
C GLY A 208 39.66 69.30 91.52
N GLY A 209 38.37 69.59 91.68
CA GLY A 209 37.84 70.65 92.51
C GLY A 209 36.49 70.28 93.13
N GLY A 210 36.52 69.68 94.32
CA GLY A 210 35.55 69.95 95.37
C GLY A 210 34.27 69.10 95.46
N ALA A 211 34.17 68.43 96.61
CA ALA A 211 32.97 68.20 97.44
C ALA A 211 32.03 67.00 97.16
N SER A 212 32.12 66.06 98.12
CA SER A 212 31.11 65.13 98.64
C SER A 212 29.85 65.90 99.11
N ALA A 213 28.62 65.59 98.66
CA ALA A 213 27.56 64.76 99.30
C ALA A 213 26.21 65.54 99.26
N PRO A 214 25.01 64.98 99.54
CA PRO A 214 24.52 63.59 99.58
C PRO A 214 23.27 63.36 98.69
N ALA A 215 22.73 62.14 98.76
CA ALA A 215 21.48 61.70 98.15
C ALA A 215 20.27 62.59 98.48
N ALA A 216 19.53 62.94 97.43
CA ALA A 216 18.11 63.27 97.50
C ALA A 216 17.37 62.33 96.55
N SER A 217 16.71 61.31 97.10
CA SER A 217 15.75 60.47 96.40
C SER A 217 14.52 61.31 96.02
N GLY A 218 14.65 62.08 94.94
CA GLY A 218 13.54 62.67 94.22
C GLY A 218 13.36 61.88 92.92
N GLY A 219 12.32 61.05 92.85
CA GLY A 219 11.99 60.31 91.63
C GLY A 219 11.91 61.26 90.44
N LYS A 220 12.73 61.03 89.42
CA LYS A 220 12.73 61.83 88.20
C LYS A 220 11.50 61.47 87.38
N THR A 221 10.75 62.48 86.96
CA THR A 221 9.63 62.29 86.03
C THR A 221 10.08 62.64 84.61
N TYR A 222 9.74 61.82 83.64
CA TYR A 222 10.08 61.98 82.23
C TYR A 222 8.81 62.09 81.39
N THR A 223 8.69 63.15 80.58
CA THR A 223 7.59 63.31 79.63
C THR A 223 7.98 62.68 78.31
N VAL A 224 7.23 61.66 77.90
CA VAL A 224 7.46 60.90 76.66
C VAL A 224 7.39 61.80 75.43
N GLN A 225 8.39 61.75 74.56
CA GLN A 225 8.40 62.47 73.28
C GLN A 225 7.89 61.59 72.13
N PRO A 226 7.40 62.19 71.03
CA PRO A 226 7.00 61.43 69.85
C PRO A 226 8.16 60.61 69.28
N GLY A 227 8.00 59.29 69.23
CA GLY A 227 9.02 58.35 68.72
C GLY A 227 9.77 57.58 69.80
N ASP A 228 9.60 57.93 71.08
CA ASP A 228 10.19 57.16 72.16
C ASP A 228 9.56 55.79 72.31
N THR A 229 10.39 54.82 72.68
CA THR A 229 9.94 53.48 73.09
C THR A 229 10.29 53.26 74.55
N LEU A 230 9.46 52.48 75.24
CA LEU A 230 9.67 52.17 76.66
C LEU A 230 11.03 51.50 76.91
N SER A 231 11.50 50.69 75.95
CA SER A 231 12.83 50.07 75.96
C SER A 231 13.96 51.08 75.73
N GLY A 232 13.76 52.08 74.88
CA GLY A 232 14.72 53.17 74.67
C GLY A 232 14.88 54.02 75.93
N ILE A 233 13.76 54.49 76.50
CA ILE A 233 13.74 55.28 77.74
C ILE A 233 14.38 54.50 78.88
N ALA A 234 14.02 53.23 79.07
CA ALA A 234 14.59 52.40 80.13
C ALA A 234 16.11 52.27 80.00
N ARG A 235 16.62 52.05 78.77
CA ARG A 235 18.05 51.97 78.48
C ARG A 235 18.77 53.30 78.74
N ASP A 236 18.18 54.41 78.31
CA ASP A 236 18.77 55.75 78.46
C ASP A 236 18.83 56.18 79.94
N HIS A 237 17.90 55.70 80.75
CA HIS A 237 17.84 55.95 82.19
C HIS A 237 18.43 54.83 83.06
N GLY A 238 19.00 53.78 82.45
CA GLY A 238 19.68 52.69 83.16
C GLY A 238 18.77 51.84 84.04
N VAL A 239 17.47 51.81 83.78
CA VAL A 239 16.47 51.00 84.50
C VAL A 239 15.97 49.85 83.63
N THR A 240 15.37 48.83 84.24
CA THR A 240 14.72 47.76 83.46
C THR A 240 13.33 48.22 83.02
N VAL A 241 12.91 47.72 81.85
CA VAL A 241 11.56 47.95 81.30
C VAL A 241 10.49 47.49 82.29
N GLU A 242 10.76 46.41 83.03
CA GLU A 242 9.87 45.86 84.04
C GLU A 242 9.73 46.78 85.25
N ALA A 243 10.84 47.28 85.81
CA ALA A 243 10.82 48.21 86.94
C ALA A 243 10.12 49.52 86.56
N LEU A 244 10.37 50.04 85.36
CA LEU A 244 9.71 51.25 84.85
C LEU A 244 8.20 51.05 84.69
N ARG A 245 7.77 49.86 84.25
CA ARG A 245 6.35 49.53 84.12
C ARG A 245 5.67 49.34 85.47
N GLU A 246 6.35 48.74 86.43
CA GLU A 246 5.83 48.52 87.78
C GLU A 246 5.54 49.85 88.50
N VAL A 247 6.51 50.77 88.49
CA VAL A 247 6.36 52.10 89.12
C VAL A 247 5.28 52.96 88.46
N ASN A 248 5.00 52.74 87.16
CA ASN A 248 3.99 53.48 86.40
C ASN A 248 2.67 52.72 86.19
N GLY A 249 2.49 51.55 86.82
CA GLY A 249 1.28 50.74 86.73
C GLY A 249 0.91 50.26 85.32
N MET A 250 1.90 49.95 84.48
CA MET A 250 1.70 49.58 83.07
C MET A 250 1.73 48.06 82.83
N THR A 251 0.74 47.52 82.13
CA THR A 251 0.64 46.08 81.79
C THR A 251 1.47 45.71 80.55
N PRO A 252 1.81 44.42 80.36
CA PRO A 252 2.60 43.98 79.21
C PRO A 252 1.82 44.23 77.92
N GLY A 253 2.39 45.00 77.00
CA GLY A 253 1.72 45.42 75.76
C GLY A 253 0.98 46.76 75.85
N SER A 254 1.10 47.50 76.95
CA SER A 254 0.62 48.89 77.01
C SER A 254 1.32 49.76 75.96
N VAL A 255 0.55 50.44 75.12
CA VAL A 255 1.09 51.41 74.14
C VAL A 255 1.53 52.67 74.87
N LEU A 256 2.78 53.07 74.65
CA LEU A 256 3.32 54.31 75.19
C LEU A 256 2.83 55.49 74.34
N GLN A 257 2.15 56.45 74.97
CA GLN A 257 1.64 57.65 74.29
C GLN A 257 2.59 58.83 74.54
N ALA A 258 2.88 59.58 73.47
CA ALA A 258 3.63 60.83 73.57
C ALA A 258 2.89 61.85 74.45
N GLY A 259 3.62 62.57 75.30
CA GLY A 259 3.10 63.52 76.27
C GLY A 259 2.76 62.92 77.64
N ARG A 260 2.84 61.60 77.82
CA ARG A 260 2.62 60.96 79.13
C ARG A 260 3.84 61.18 80.05
N GLU A 261 3.59 61.50 81.30
CA GLU A 261 4.63 61.54 82.34
C GLU A 261 4.87 60.14 82.92
N LEU A 262 6.14 59.74 82.94
CA LEU A 262 6.62 58.49 83.53
C LEU A 262 7.51 58.79 84.74
N LYS A 263 7.22 58.16 85.87
CA LYS A 263 8.08 58.15 87.05
C LYS A 263 9.19 57.12 86.86
N ILE A 264 10.43 57.57 86.88
CA ILE A 264 11.60 56.70 86.77
C ILE A 264 11.98 56.24 88.20
N PRO A 265 12.11 54.91 88.42
CA PRO A 265 12.52 54.33 89.71
C PRO A 265 13.87 54.86 90.24
#